data_AF-A0A6P0MQU7-F1
#
_entry.id   AF-A0A6P0MQU7-F1
#
_cell.length_a   1.000
_cell.length_b   1.000
_cell.length_c   1.000
_cell.angle_alpha   90.00
_cell.angle_beta   90.00
_cell.angle_gamma   90.00
#
_symmetry.space_group_name_H-M   'P 1'
#
loop_
_entity.id
_entity.type
_entity.pdbx_description
1 polymer ?
#
loop_
_entity_poly.entity_id
_entity_poly.type
_entity_poly.pdbx_seq_one_letter_code
_entity_poly.pdbx_strand_id
1 'polypeptide(L)' 'MFPFVGLARFYQGQGDYEQTVNWYEQCYLATKTRLGNEHPHVATSVNHLAHIYKLQGRYD' A
#
# COMPACT_ATOMS: atom_id res chain seq x y z
N MET A 1 3.52 -7.23 -12.48
CA MET A 1 2.59 -6.19 -12.00
C MET A 1 1.72 -6.83 -10.92
N PHE A 2 1.85 -6.42 -9.64
CA PHE A 2 1.01 -7.01 -8.59
C PHE A 2 -0.40 -6.41 -8.67
N PRO A 3 -1.47 -7.23 -8.69
CA PRO A 3 -2.84 -6.77 -8.93
C PRO A 3 -3.34 -5.78 -7.88
N PHE A 4 -2.79 -5.83 -6.66
CA PHE A 4 -3.26 -5.06 -5.50
C PHE A 4 -2.97 -3.54 -5.58
N VAL A 5 -1.89 -3.12 -6.26
CA VAL A 5 -1.56 -1.69 -6.40
C VAL A 5 -2.58 -0.95 -7.26
N GLY A 6 -3.15 -1.63 -8.26
CA GLY A 6 -4.18 -1.04 -9.12
C GLY A 6 -5.46 -0.73 -8.36
N LEU A 7 -5.92 -1.66 -7.53
CA LEU A 7 -7.09 -1.47 -6.67
C LEU A 7 -6.85 -0.37 -5.62
N ALA A 8 -5.69 -0.36 -4.98
CA ALA A 8 -5.35 0.69 -4.01
C ALA A 8 -5.42 2.09 -4.65
N ARG A 9 -4.86 2.28 -5.86
CA ARG A 9 -4.92 3.56 -6.58
C ARG A 9 -6.35 3.94 -6.99
N PHE A 10 -7.17 2.96 -7.35
CA PHE A 10 -8.57 3.18 -7.72
C PHE A 10 -9.39 3.72 -6.55
N TYR A 11 -9.25 3.15 -5.36
CA TYR A 11 -9.91 3.64 -4.15
C TYR A 11 -9.31 4.96 -3.65
N GLN A 12 -7.99 5.15 -3.81
CA GLN A 12 -7.32 6.41 -3.47
C GLN A 12 -7.91 7.58 -4.26
N GLY A 13 -8.16 7.39 -5.57
CA GLY A 13 -8.78 8.40 -6.42
C GLY A 13 -10.22 8.75 -6.03
N GLN A 14 -10.91 7.86 -5.33
CA GLN A 14 -12.26 8.10 -4.80
C GLN A 14 -12.24 8.76 -3.41
N GLY A 15 -11.06 8.96 -2.82
CA GLY A 15 -10.91 9.44 -1.45
C GLY A 15 -11.22 8.39 -0.38
N ASP A 16 -11.47 7.14 -0.78
CA ASP A 16 -11.65 6.02 0.16
C ASP A 16 -10.29 5.51 0.62
N TYR A 17 -9.71 6.25 1.55
CA TYR A 17 -8.40 5.95 2.09
C TYR A 17 -8.38 4.68 2.96
N GLU A 18 -9.51 4.27 3.53
CA GLU A 18 -9.60 3.03 4.32
C GLU A 18 -9.41 1.81 3.42
N GLN A 19 -10.14 1.73 2.30
CA GLN A 19 -9.93 0.68 1.31
C GLN A 19 -8.54 0.76 0.68
N THR A 20 -8.03 1.97 0.46
CA THR A 20 -6.67 2.16 -0.05
C THR A 20 -5.61 1.53 0.84
N VAL A 21 -5.68 1.76 2.16
CA VAL A 21 -4.75 1.17 3.14
C VAL A 21 -4.84 -0.36 3.11
N ASN A 22 -6.05 -0.91 3.17
CA ASN A 22 -6.28 -2.36 3.15
C ASN A 22 -5.62 -3.03 1.92
N TRP A 23 -5.81 -2.45 0.73
CA TRP A 23 -5.19 -3.00 -0.48
C TRP A 23 -3.66 -2.87 -0.50
N TYR A 24 -3.10 -1.79 0.03
CA TYR A 24 -1.64 -1.66 0.14
C TYR A 24 -1.04 -2.60 1.21
N GLU A 25 -1.74 -2.88 2.30
CA GLU A 25 -1.33 -3.88 3.31
C GLU A 25 -1.33 -5.29 2.72
N GLN A 26 -2.37 -5.67 1.99
CA GLN A 26 -2.39 -6.94 1.26
C GLN A 26 -1.26 -7.02 0.24
N CYS A 27 -0.95 -5.92 -0.47
CA CYS A 27 0.19 -5.85 -1.36
C CYS A 27 1.53 -6.07 -0.62
N TYR A 28 1.72 -5.42 0.52
CA TYR A 28 2.90 -5.57 1.36
C TYR A 28 3.07 -7.01 1.83
N LEU A 29 2.02 -7.62 2.40
CA LEU A 29 2.03 -9.00 2.88
C LEU A 29 2.32 -9.99 1.75
N ALA A 30 1.65 -9.86 0.59
CA ALA A 30 1.89 -10.75 -0.54
C ALA A 30 3.32 -10.63 -1.08
N THR A 31 3.85 -9.40 -1.13
CA THR A 31 5.22 -9.13 -1.60
C THR A 31 6.25 -9.69 -0.63
N LYS A 32 6.07 -9.42 0.67
CA LYS A 32 6.94 -9.92 1.74
C LYS A 32 6.97 -11.44 1.79
N THR A 33 5.82 -12.10 1.73
CA THR A 33 5.73 -13.56 1.75
C THR A 33 6.40 -14.19 0.54
N ARG A 34 6.28 -13.59 -0.65
CA ARG A 34 6.77 -14.19 -1.89
C ARG A 34 8.23 -13.87 -2.20
N LEU A 35 8.69 -12.67 -1.84
CA LEU A 35 10.01 -12.16 -2.24
C LEU A 35 10.97 -11.97 -1.05
N GLY A 36 10.48 -12.09 0.19
CA GLY A 36 11.27 -11.83 1.39
C GLY A 36 11.31 -10.35 1.78
N ASN A 37 11.70 -10.09 3.03
CA ASN A 37 11.68 -8.75 3.64
C ASN A 37 12.59 -7.73 2.94
N GLU A 38 13.75 -8.15 2.44
CA GLU A 38 14.76 -7.23 1.88
C GLU A 38 14.49 -6.85 0.42
N HIS A 39 13.46 -7.43 -0.20
CA HIS A 39 13.16 -7.14 -1.59
C HIS A 39 12.70 -5.68 -1.75
N PRO A 40 13.22 -4.90 -2.73
CA PRO A 40 12.88 -3.48 -2.90
C PRO A 40 11.38 -3.17 -3.04
N HIS A 41 10.61 -4.12 -3.55
CA HIS A 41 9.15 -4.01 -3.64
C HIS A 41 8.44 -3.98 -2.27
N VAL A 42 9.05 -4.55 -1.22
CA VAL A 42 8.54 -4.45 0.15
C VAL A 42 8.68 -3.01 0.63
N ALA A 43 9.84 -2.38 0.44
CA ALA A 43 10.03 -0.96 0.75
C ALA A 43 9.09 -0.06 -0.06
N THR A 44 8.84 -0.39 -1.33
CA THR A 44 7.92 0.36 -2.19
C THR A 44 6.48 0.30 -1.67
N SER A 45 6.00 -0.87 -1.22
CA SER A 45 4.64 -1.02 -0.69
C SER A 45 4.47 -0.31 0.66
N VAL A 46 5.49 -0.32 1.52
CA VAL A 46 5.51 0.47 2.77
C VAL A 46 5.50 1.97 2.49
N ASN A 47 6.26 2.45 1.50
CA ASN A 47 6.27 3.86 1.12
C ASN A 47 4.87 4.33 0.64
N HIS A 48 4.14 3.48 -0.09
CA HIS A 48 2.76 3.78 -0.47
C HIS A 48 1.85 3.90 0.77
N LEU A 49 1.95 3.01 1.75
CA LEU A 49 1.18 3.11 3.01
C LEU A 49 1.46 4.42 3.74
N ALA A 50 2.74 4.78 3.91
CA ALA A 50 3.15 6.03 4.53
C ALA A 50 2.57 7.26 3.82
N HIS A 51 2.54 7.25 2.48
CA HIS A 51 1.94 8.32 1.69
C HIS A 51 0.44 8.46 1.96
N ILE A 52 -0.31 7.36 2.09
CA ILE A 52 -1.74 7.41 2.37
C ILE A 52 -2.03 7.93 3.78
N TYR A 53 -1.28 7.50 4.79
CA TYR A 53 -1.43 8.05 6.14
C TYR A 53 -1.13 9.55 6.20
N LYS A 54 -0.12 10.01 5.46
CA LYS A 54 0.15 11.44 5.28
C LYS A 54 -1.04 12.17 4.64
N LEU A 55 -1.64 11.61 3.58
CA LEU A 55 -2.82 12.21 2.93
C LEU A 55 -4.04 12.26 3.85
N GLN A 56 -4.18 11.31 4.78
CA GLN A 56 -5.22 11.33 5.80
C GLN A 56 -4.94 12.31 6.95
N GLY A 57 -3.78 12.97 6.98
CA GLY A 57 -3.38 13.85 8.08
C GLY A 57 -3.12 13.09 9.39
N ARG A 58 -2.90 11.77 9.33
CA ARG A 58 -2.52 10.95 10.48
C ARG A 58 -1.00 11.01 10.63
N TYR A 59 -0.54 11.94 11.45
CA TYR A 59 0.89 12.18 11.73
C TYR A 59 1.39 11.52 13.04
N ASP A 60 0.48 10.91 13.81
CA ASP A 60 0.75 10.32 15.12
C ASP A 60 1.17 8.84 15.06
#